data_AF-A0A1B8E9X8-F1
#
_entry.id   AF-A0A1B8E9X8-F1
#
_cell.length_a   1.000
_cell.length_b   1.000
_cell.length_c   1.000
_cell.angle_alpha   90.00
_cell.angle_beta   90.00
_cell.angle_gamma   90.00
#
_symmetry.space_group_name_H-M   'P 1'
#
loop_
_entity.id
_entity.type
_entity.pdbx_description
1 polymer ?
#
loop_
_entity_poly.entity_id
_entity_poly.type
_entity_poly.pdbx_seq_one_letter_code
_entity_poly.pdbx_strand_id
1 'polypeptide(L)'
;MSRQPNSGHHEEEQHALEFSYMYGYPLLEYVKYVACYPKASTNTLYHDRKLSTLDDLKVIRPNVDTLYSTIFIDLSSHDLEVTVPSIPGRYWVFPFYDPYGNDIGNIGSLQGHKPGKYLIHMTPVKRLDSQPMAPSLDLSLLTSPAFRVSDENSAEHVVLALTAAFTAYNQSATDLSHIHGYAEDQAVKLARSPNGRQEYGNGWSELYPACKGNFNSFYQARYIIGKKGYLALKKDQAIYPSLAGPLMIGAKDAILLRFSRRPALIPSGFWSLTAYNSEQCLVPNKINRYCLGDRDDMRFADGSPLADHTKDGEFHILLQPADLPPPSEWLNNRLTAPAGGGKTSITMRWYGAMEETMSGSYEYPRIEYISAITESSVSRM
;
A
#
# COMPACT_ATOMS: atom_id res chain seq x y z
N MET A 1 0.97 -23.19 -51.97
CA MET A 1 -0.21 -22.94 -51.11
C MET A 1 0.29 -22.50 -49.75
N SER A 2 0.36 -21.19 -49.52
CA SER A 2 0.62 -20.61 -48.19
C SER A 2 -0.61 -20.84 -47.33
N ARG A 3 -0.50 -21.65 -46.26
CA ARG A 3 -1.53 -21.72 -45.23
C ARG A 3 -1.67 -20.31 -44.64
N GLN A 4 -2.85 -19.71 -44.74
CA GLN A 4 -3.17 -18.56 -43.91
C GLN A 4 -3.13 -18.99 -42.44
N PRO A 5 -2.52 -18.20 -41.54
CA PRO A 5 -2.58 -18.49 -40.12
C PRO A 5 -4.04 -18.47 -39.66
N ASN A 6 -4.41 -19.45 -38.85
CA ASN A 6 -5.77 -19.67 -38.36
C ASN A 6 -6.10 -18.58 -37.32
N SER A 7 -6.99 -17.64 -37.65
CA SER A 7 -7.23 -16.43 -36.83
C SER A 7 -7.65 -16.72 -35.39
N GLY A 8 -8.40 -17.81 -35.15
CA GLY A 8 -8.82 -18.20 -33.80
C GLY A 8 -7.67 -18.65 -32.89
N HIS A 9 -6.59 -19.21 -33.46
CA HIS A 9 -5.42 -19.60 -32.67
C HIS A 9 -4.62 -18.37 -32.20
N HIS A 10 -4.65 -17.29 -32.98
CA HIS A 10 -3.96 -16.04 -32.63
C HIS A 10 -4.69 -15.29 -31.52
N GLU A 11 -6.03 -15.29 -31.53
CA GLU A 11 -6.84 -14.71 -30.44
C GLU A 11 -6.67 -15.49 -29.11
N GLU A 12 -6.64 -16.82 -29.15
CA GLU A 12 -6.39 -17.64 -27.95
C GLU A 12 -4.98 -17.41 -27.37
N GLU A 13 -3.96 -17.32 -28.22
CA GLU A 13 -2.60 -16.95 -27.80
C GLU A 13 -2.56 -15.57 -27.14
N GLN A 14 -3.27 -14.58 -27.71
CA GLN A 14 -3.32 -13.24 -27.17
C GLN A 14 -4.01 -13.19 -25.80
N HIS A 15 -5.15 -13.87 -25.63
CA HIS A 15 -5.81 -13.96 -24.32
C HIS A 15 -4.95 -14.66 -23.27
N ALA A 16 -4.23 -15.71 -23.65
CA ALA A 16 -3.31 -16.41 -22.75
C ALA A 16 -2.15 -15.51 -22.30
N LEU A 17 -1.64 -14.68 -23.21
CA LEU A 17 -0.61 -13.70 -22.96
C LEU A 17 -1.07 -12.60 -21.99
N GLU A 18 -2.21 -11.98 -22.27
CA GLU A 18 -2.84 -10.97 -21.42
C GLU A 18 -3.06 -11.49 -19.99
N PHE A 19 -3.58 -12.71 -19.86
CA PHE A 19 -3.74 -13.38 -18.57
C PHE A 19 -2.39 -13.62 -17.88
N SER A 20 -1.41 -14.17 -18.60
CA SER A 20 -0.08 -14.48 -18.07
C SER A 20 0.64 -13.23 -17.56
N TYR A 21 0.46 -12.10 -18.25
CA TYR A 21 0.97 -10.81 -17.81
C TYR A 21 0.33 -10.35 -16.49
N MET A 22 -1.01 -10.31 -16.41
CA MET A 22 -1.70 -9.94 -15.16
C MET A 22 -1.36 -10.88 -14.00
N TYR A 23 -1.31 -12.18 -14.25
CA TYR A 23 -1.00 -13.22 -13.27
C TYR A 23 0.42 -13.07 -12.72
N GLY A 24 1.39 -12.84 -13.62
CA GLY A 24 2.81 -12.77 -13.30
C GLY A 24 3.28 -11.41 -12.78
N TYR A 25 2.53 -10.33 -12.99
CA TYR A 25 2.96 -8.98 -12.61
C TYR A 25 3.43 -8.84 -11.15
N PRO A 26 2.76 -9.44 -10.15
CA PRO A 26 3.24 -9.40 -8.77
C PRO A 26 4.65 -9.99 -8.57
N LEU A 27 5.09 -10.93 -9.40
CA LEU A 27 6.46 -11.45 -9.35
C LEU A 27 7.48 -10.40 -9.77
N LEU A 28 7.14 -9.53 -10.74
CA LEU A 28 7.99 -8.40 -11.06
C LEU A 28 8.14 -7.46 -9.84
N GLU A 29 7.04 -7.19 -9.14
CA GLU A 29 7.07 -6.36 -7.93
C GLU A 29 7.83 -7.03 -6.79
N TYR A 30 7.75 -8.35 -6.64
CA TYR A 30 8.62 -9.12 -5.75
C TYR A 30 10.11 -8.93 -6.08
N VAL A 31 10.49 -9.05 -7.35
CA VAL A 31 11.87 -8.86 -7.82
C VAL A 31 12.37 -7.46 -7.52
N LYS A 32 11.57 -6.43 -7.84
CA LYS A 32 11.89 -5.03 -7.50
C LYS A 32 12.06 -4.85 -5.99
N TYR A 33 11.20 -5.48 -5.20
CA TYR A 33 11.27 -5.41 -3.74
C TYR A 33 12.55 -6.07 -3.18
N VAL A 34 12.93 -7.24 -3.68
CA VAL A 34 14.21 -7.91 -3.32
C VAL A 34 15.40 -7.04 -3.73
N ALA A 35 15.35 -6.39 -4.90
CA ALA A 35 16.44 -5.55 -5.41
C ALA A 35 16.74 -4.32 -4.51
N CYS A 36 15.78 -3.89 -3.68
CA CYS A 36 16.02 -2.89 -2.63
C CYS A 36 16.98 -3.37 -1.53
N TYR A 37 17.34 -4.66 -1.52
CA TYR A 37 18.27 -5.31 -0.60
C TYR A 37 19.41 -5.97 -1.40
N PRO A 38 20.45 -5.21 -1.83
CA PRO A 38 21.48 -5.69 -2.76
C PRO A 38 22.35 -6.86 -2.25
N LYS A 39 22.18 -7.24 -0.99
CA LYS A 39 22.85 -8.38 -0.32
C LYS A 39 21.84 -9.32 0.35
N ALA A 40 20.62 -9.36 -0.18
CA ALA A 40 19.57 -10.23 0.33
C ALA A 40 20.02 -11.70 0.30
N SER A 41 20.11 -12.29 1.48
CA SER A 41 20.09 -13.73 1.73
C SER A 41 18.74 -14.16 2.27
N THR A 42 18.36 -15.41 1.98
CA THR A 42 17.19 -16.03 2.59
C THR A 42 17.42 -16.23 4.09
N ASN A 43 16.31 -16.34 4.83
CA ASN A 43 16.26 -16.66 6.26
C ASN A 43 17.09 -15.71 7.15
N THR A 44 17.26 -14.47 6.69
CA THR A 44 18.00 -13.41 7.38
C THR A 44 17.09 -12.20 7.56
N LEU A 45 17.05 -11.62 8.76
CA LEU A 45 16.27 -10.44 9.07
C LEU A 45 17.02 -9.15 8.72
N TYR A 46 16.33 -8.25 8.02
CA TYR A 46 16.75 -6.90 7.72
C TYR A 46 15.88 -5.93 8.52
N HIS A 47 16.50 -5.09 9.35
CA HIS A 47 15.78 -4.18 10.22
C HIS A 47 15.96 -2.73 9.78
N ASP A 48 14.86 -2.06 9.42
CA ASP A 48 14.87 -0.61 9.29
C ASP A 48 14.90 0.01 10.69
N ARG A 49 15.93 0.80 10.97
CA ARG A 49 16.15 1.45 12.28
C ARG A 49 15.60 2.87 12.35
N LYS A 50 15.00 3.34 11.27
CA LYS A 50 14.39 4.67 11.13
C LYS A 50 13.09 4.53 10.36
N LEU A 51 12.14 5.40 10.67
CA LEU A 51 10.92 5.57 9.87
C LEU A 51 11.30 6.13 8.50
N SER A 52 10.45 5.89 7.50
CA SER A 52 10.65 6.42 6.16
C SER A 52 10.80 7.93 6.18
N THR A 53 11.63 8.44 5.28
CA THR A 53 11.95 9.85 5.10
C THR A 53 11.74 10.27 3.65
N LEU A 54 12.02 11.53 3.31
CA LEU A 54 11.92 12.04 1.94
C LEU A 54 12.81 11.28 0.95
N ASP A 55 13.90 10.68 1.44
CA ASP A 55 14.86 9.96 0.62
C ASP A 55 14.42 8.50 0.36
N ASP A 56 13.37 8.03 1.03
CA ASP A 56 12.87 6.66 0.89
C ASP A 56 11.92 6.53 -0.30
N LEU A 57 12.49 6.19 -1.45
CA LEU A 57 11.78 5.99 -2.72
C LEU A 57 11.52 4.51 -3.05
N LYS A 58 11.68 3.61 -2.06
CA LYS A 58 11.53 2.16 -2.25
C LYS A 58 10.11 1.77 -2.68
N VAL A 59 9.10 2.53 -2.24
CA VAL A 59 7.69 2.31 -2.55
C VAL A 59 7.00 3.65 -2.81
N ILE A 60 5.97 3.62 -3.65
CA ILE A 60 5.06 4.75 -3.83
C ILE A 60 4.28 4.96 -2.52
N ARG A 61 4.09 6.24 -2.12
CA ARG A 61 3.42 6.63 -0.88
C ARG A 61 4.00 5.91 0.36
N PRO A 62 5.27 6.16 0.70
CA PRO A 62 5.94 5.49 1.81
C PRO A 62 5.16 5.69 3.11
N ASN A 63 5.14 4.62 3.92
CA ASN A 63 4.55 4.66 5.25
C ASN A 63 5.56 5.23 6.25
N VAL A 64 5.17 6.27 6.96
CA VAL A 64 5.99 6.94 7.99
C VAL A 64 5.54 6.58 9.42
N ASP A 65 4.57 5.69 9.57
CA ASP A 65 3.98 5.34 10.86
C ASP A 65 4.70 4.19 11.60
N THR A 66 5.25 3.24 10.83
CA THR A 66 5.75 1.98 11.36
C THR A 66 7.19 1.70 10.95
N LEU A 67 7.96 1.09 11.85
CA LEU A 67 9.25 0.49 11.51
C LEU A 67 9.02 -0.89 10.89
N TYR A 68 9.87 -1.25 9.93
CA TYR A 68 9.78 -2.53 9.23
C TYR A 68 10.95 -3.44 9.59
N SER A 69 10.66 -4.73 9.62
CA SER A 69 11.66 -5.78 9.56
C SER A 69 11.26 -6.75 8.46
N THR A 70 12.17 -7.04 7.57
CA THR A 70 11.94 -7.87 6.38
C THR A 70 12.76 -9.14 6.47
N ILE A 71 12.18 -10.25 6.02
CA ILE A 71 12.87 -11.53 5.84
C ILE A 71 12.38 -12.15 4.53
N PHE A 72 13.32 -12.66 3.74
CA PHE A 72 13.00 -13.50 2.58
C PHE A 72 13.07 -14.95 3.02
N ILE A 73 11.91 -15.61 3.12
CA ILE A 73 11.78 -16.94 3.70
C ILE A 73 12.04 -18.03 2.65
N ASP A 74 12.92 -18.97 2.96
CA ASP A 74 13.16 -20.21 2.22
C ASP A 74 12.98 -21.41 3.15
N LEU A 75 11.93 -22.19 2.88
CA LEU A 75 11.56 -23.40 3.62
C LEU A 75 11.85 -24.69 2.83
N SER A 76 12.62 -24.60 1.73
CA SER A 76 12.85 -25.74 0.82
C SER A 76 13.60 -26.91 1.48
N SER A 77 14.34 -26.64 2.56
CA SER A 77 15.16 -27.63 3.26
C SER A 77 14.89 -27.74 4.75
N HIS A 78 14.40 -26.68 5.40
CA HIS A 78 14.21 -26.62 6.85
C HIS A 78 13.04 -25.71 7.23
N ASP A 79 12.40 -26.02 8.36
CA ASP A 79 11.46 -25.11 9.02
C ASP A 79 12.21 -23.93 9.67
N LEU A 80 11.50 -22.84 9.93
CA LEU A 80 12.04 -21.64 10.58
C LEU A 80 11.36 -21.36 11.90
N GLU A 81 12.15 -21.14 12.94
CA GLU A 81 11.66 -20.54 14.19
C GLU A 81 11.84 -19.02 14.12
N VAL A 82 10.75 -18.27 14.31
CA VAL A 82 10.76 -16.81 14.45
C VAL A 82 10.40 -16.44 15.88
N THR A 83 11.24 -15.61 16.51
CA THR A 83 10.98 -15.09 17.85
C THR A 83 10.41 -13.68 17.77
N VAL A 84 9.18 -13.51 18.23
CA VAL A 84 8.52 -12.22 18.39
C VAL A 84 8.85 -11.67 19.79
N PRO A 85 9.52 -10.50 19.91
CA PRO A 85 9.84 -9.91 21.20
C PRO A 85 8.59 -9.34 21.89
N SER A 86 8.71 -9.00 23.18
CA SER A 86 7.65 -8.28 23.88
C SER A 86 7.53 -6.84 23.36
N ILE A 87 6.34 -6.47 22.90
CA ILE A 87 6.02 -5.14 22.35
C ILE A 87 4.74 -4.63 23.04
N PRO A 88 4.83 -4.13 24.30
CA PRO A 88 3.65 -3.72 25.06
C PRO A 88 3.07 -2.38 24.56
N GLY A 89 1.74 -2.28 24.55
CA GLY A 89 1.02 -1.02 24.33
C GLY A 89 1.17 -0.40 22.93
N ARG A 90 1.67 -1.16 21.95
CA ARG A 90 1.85 -0.70 20.56
C ARG A 90 1.23 -1.70 19.58
N TYR A 91 0.80 -1.16 18.46
CA TYR A 91 0.49 -1.95 17.28
C TYR A 91 1.74 -2.68 16.77
N TRP A 92 1.58 -3.95 16.40
CA TRP A 92 2.56 -4.68 15.61
C TRP A 92 1.88 -5.80 14.83
N VAL A 93 2.42 -6.10 13.65
CA VAL A 93 2.02 -7.24 12.83
C VAL A 93 3.24 -7.74 12.06
N PHE A 94 3.40 -9.05 12.02
CA PHE A 94 4.33 -9.80 11.17
C PHE A 94 3.49 -10.56 10.15
N PRO A 95 3.21 -9.94 8.99
CA PRO A 95 2.51 -10.58 7.90
C PRO A 95 3.44 -11.48 7.09
N PHE A 96 2.92 -12.63 6.68
CA PHE A 96 3.60 -13.59 5.82
C PHE A 96 2.96 -13.58 4.45
N TYR A 97 3.77 -13.48 3.40
CA TYR A 97 3.29 -13.41 2.03
C TYR A 97 3.90 -14.49 1.16
N ASP A 98 3.13 -14.92 0.16
CA ASP A 98 3.72 -15.55 -1.02
C ASP A 98 4.34 -14.49 -1.96
N PRO A 99 5.19 -14.88 -2.94
CA PRO A 99 5.76 -13.95 -3.91
C PRO A 99 4.72 -13.20 -4.75
N TYR A 100 3.49 -13.71 -4.85
CA TYR A 100 2.40 -13.07 -5.58
C TYR A 100 1.68 -11.99 -4.75
N GLY A 101 2.13 -11.74 -3.51
CA GLY A 101 1.59 -10.73 -2.63
C GLY A 101 0.32 -11.15 -1.88
N ASN A 102 -0.04 -12.44 -1.87
CA ASN A 102 -1.08 -12.93 -0.96
C ASN A 102 -0.52 -12.99 0.46
N ASP A 103 -1.17 -12.30 1.39
CA ASP A 103 -1.01 -12.47 2.83
C ASP A 103 -1.58 -13.85 3.19
N ILE A 104 -0.71 -14.79 3.54
CA ILE A 104 -1.06 -16.17 3.88
C ILE A 104 -1.27 -16.38 5.39
N GLY A 105 -0.94 -15.39 6.21
CA GLY A 105 -1.10 -15.44 7.66
C GLY A 105 -0.41 -14.28 8.35
N ASN A 106 -0.88 -13.94 9.56
CA ASN A 106 -0.40 -12.81 10.34
C ASN A 106 -0.17 -13.22 11.80
N ILE A 107 0.96 -12.81 12.38
CA ILE A 107 1.18 -12.81 13.83
C ILE A 107 1.16 -11.35 14.27
N GLY A 108 0.33 -10.96 15.24
CA GLY A 108 0.03 -9.55 15.45
C GLY A 108 -0.74 -9.22 16.72
N SER A 109 -0.65 -7.95 17.11
CA SER A 109 -1.30 -7.41 18.31
C SER A 109 -2.81 -7.38 18.24
N LEU A 110 -3.40 -7.29 17.05
CA LEU A 110 -4.86 -7.19 16.91
C LEU A 110 -5.57 -8.50 17.19
N GLN A 111 -4.95 -9.64 16.86
CA GLN A 111 -5.49 -10.98 17.12
C GLN A 111 -5.12 -11.47 18.54
N GLY A 112 -4.46 -10.65 19.35
CA GLY A 112 -4.04 -11.02 20.71
C GLY A 112 -2.93 -12.07 20.73
N HIS A 113 -2.14 -12.19 19.67
CA HIS A 113 -0.97 -13.06 19.65
C HIS A 113 0.05 -12.62 20.71
N LYS A 114 0.70 -13.60 21.35
CA LYS A 114 1.63 -13.36 22.45
C LYS A 114 3.07 -13.28 21.93
N PRO A 115 3.93 -12.45 22.53
CA PRO A 115 5.37 -12.57 22.33
C PRO A 115 5.84 -14.00 22.59
N GLY A 116 6.81 -14.48 21.80
CA GLY A 116 7.29 -15.85 21.91
C GLY A 116 7.86 -16.41 20.62
N LYS A 117 8.13 -17.71 20.65
CA LYS A 117 8.63 -18.48 19.52
C LYS A 117 7.47 -19.00 18.69
N TYR A 118 7.57 -18.82 17.38
CA TYR A 118 6.63 -19.29 16.38
C TYR A 118 7.38 -20.15 15.36
N LEU A 119 6.83 -21.31 15.02
CA LEU A 119 7.36 -22.17 13.96
C LEU A 119 6.65 -21.86 12.65
N ILE A 120 7.43 -21.60 11.61
CA ILE A 120 6.99 -21.46 10.23
C ILE A 120 7.44 -22.72 9.50
N HIS A 121 6.49 -23.46 8.98
CA HIS A 121 6.74 -24.72 8.29
C HIS A 121 5.80 -24.87 7.11
N MET A 122 6.22 -25.58 6.07
CA MET A 122 5.34 -25.93 4.96
C MET A 122 4.47 -27.12 5.36
N THR A 123 3.15 -26.92 5.39
CA THR A 123 2.22 -28.06 5.48
C THR A 123 2.18 -28.77 4.13
N PRO A 124 2.54 -30.06 4.05
CA PRO A 124 2.45 -30.79 2.80
C PRO A 124 0.99 -30.89 2.38
N VAL A 125 0.62 -30.20 1.30
CA VAL A 125 -0.63 -30.51 0.60
C VAL A 125 -0.42 -31.85 -0.10
N LYS A 126 -1.38 -32.78 0.00
CA LYS A 126 -1.37 -34.04 -0.77
C LYS A 126 -1.11 -33.67 -2.23
N ARG A 127 0.09 -33.98 -2.71
CA ARG A 127 0.46 -33.74 -4.10
C ARG A 127 -0.48 -34.54 -4.99
N LEU A 128 -0.93 -33.93 -6.08
CA LEU A 128 -1.17 -34.71 -7.28
C LEU A 128 0.23 -35.13 -7.75
N ASP A 129 0.52 -36.43 -7.70
CA ASP A 129 1.85 -37.04 -7.69
C ASP A 129 2.72 -36.82 -8.96
N SER A 130 2.36 -35.86 -9.82
CA SER A 130 2.93 -35.67 -11.16
C SER A 130 3.48 -34.27 -11.45
N GLN A 131 3.47 -33.32 -10.51
CA GLN A 131 4.03 -31.99 -10.78
C GLN A 131 5.50 -31.85 -10.37
N PRO A 132 6.36 -31.26 -11.23
CA PRO A 132 7.75 -31.00 -10.90
C PRO A 132 7.87 -30.09 -9.67
N MET A 133 8.91 -30.30 -8.86
CA MET A 133 9.29 -29.30 -7.87
C MET A 133 9.59 -27.99 -8.59
N ALA A 134 8.94 -26.90 -8.17
CA ALA A 134 9.47 -25.58 -8.48
C ALA A 134 10.93 -25.55 -7.98
N PRO A 135 11.90 -25.19 -8.83
CA PRO A 135 13.29 -25.05 -8.39
C PRO A 135 13.35 -24.05 -7.24
N SER A 136 14.32 -24.22 -6.33
CA SER A 136 14.59 -23.23 -5.29
C SER A 136 14.83 -21.88 -5.97
N LEU A 137 14.14 -20.83 -5.52
CA LEU A 137 14.27 -19.51 -6.10
C LEU A 137 15.66 -18.95 -5.76
N ASP A 138 16.57 -19.00 -6.72
CA ASP A 138 17.87 -18.34 -6.60
C ASP A 138 17.68 -16.82 -6.67
N LEU A 139 17.62 -16.17 -5.50
CA LEU A 139 17.45 -14.72 -5.39
C LEU A 139 18.58 -13.93 -6.09
N SER A 140 19.75 -14.54 -6.33
CA SER A 140 20.85 -13.88 -7.03
C SER A 140 20.50 -13.60 -8.50
N LEU A 141 19.71 -14.48 -9.13
CA LEU A 141 19.20 -14.29 -10.50
C LEU A 141 18.29 -13.06 -10.60
N LEU A 142 17.53 -12.77 -9.54
CA LEU A 142 16.57 -11.66 -9.49
C LEU A 142 17.25 -10.28 -9.35
N THR A 143 18.51 -10.27 -8.93
CA THR A 143 19.32 -9.03 -8.80
C THR A 143 20.24 -8.78 -10.01
N SER A 144 20.19 -9.67 -11.01
CA SER A 144 20.97 -9.54 -12.24
C SER A 144 20.59 -8.26 -13.00
N PRO A 145 21.56 -7.52 -13.58
CA PRO A 145 21.28 -6.38 -14.46
C PRO A 145 20.33 -6.69 -15.62
N ALA A 146 20.22 -7.96 -16.01
CA ALA A 146 19.31 -8.44 -17.06
C ALA A 146 17.82 -8.24 -16.73
N PHE A 147 17.45 -8.04 -15.46
CA PHE A 147 16.06 -7.80 -15.02
C PHE A 147 15.75 -6.33 -14.72
N ARG A 148 16.63 -5.39 -15.09
CA ARG A 148 16.36 -3.96 -14.92
C ARG A 148 15.23 -3.51 -15.85
N VAL A 149 14.10 -3.14 -15.26
CA VAL A 149 12.98 -2.50 -15.96
C VAL A 149 13.28 -1.02 -16.15
N SER A 150 13.39 -0.57 -17.40
CA SER A 150 13.57 0.84 -17.78
C SER A 150 12.28 1.52 -18.26
N ASP A 151 11.32 0.73 -18.71
CA ASP A 151 10.04 1.17 -19.30
C ASP A 151 8.98 0.04 -19.26
N GLU A 152 7.73 0.36 -19.64
CA GLU A 152 6.61 -0.60 -19.59
C GLU A 152 6.85 -1.83 -20.49
N ASN A 153 7.40 -1.65 -21.69
CA ASN A 153 7.72 -2.76 -22.59
C ASN A 153 8.76 -3.71 -21.96
N SER A 154 9.77 -3.18 -21.27
CA SER A 154 10.73 -4.02 -20.54
C SER A 154 10.08 -4.77 -19.37
N ALA A 155 9.07 -4.19 -18.72
CA ALA A 155 8.30 -4.86 -17.66
C ALA A 155 7.51 -6.06 -18.22
N GLU A 156 6.87 -5.89 -19.38
CA GLU A 156 6.14 -6.95 -20.09
C GLU A 156 7.02 -8.17 -20.36
N HIS A 157 8.21 -7.95 -20.93
CA HIS A 157 9.15 -9.03 -21.20
C HIS A 157 9.59 -9.75 -19.92
N VAL A 158 9.90 -8.99 -18.85
CA VAL A 158 10.32 -9.58 -17.57
C VAL A 158 9.19 -10.40 -16.96
N VAL A 159 7.98 -9.87 -16.91
CA VAL A 159 6.81 -10.58 -16.37
C VAL A 159 6.57 -11.87 -17.15
N LEU A 160 6.59 -11.80 -18.49
CA LEU A 160 6.37 -12.98 -19.32
C LEU A 160 7.49 -14.01 -19.17
N ALA A 161 8.75 -13.58 -19.06
CA ALA A 161 9.86 -14.49 -18.79
C ALA A 161 9.75 -15.15 -17.41
N LEU A 162 9.39 -14.38 -16.38
CA LEU A 162 9.15 -14.89 -15.03
C LEU A 162 7.98 -15.88 -15.00
N THR A 163 6.90 -15.63 -15.76
CA THR A 163 5.75 -16.54 -15.88
C THR A 163 6.07 -17.76 -16.75
N ALA A 164 6.79 -17.59 -17.86
CA ALA A 164 7.18 -18.67 -18.78
C ALA A 164 8.22 -19.62 -18.17
N ALA A 165 8.98 -19.19 -17.17
CA ALA A 165 9.76 -20.13 -16.35
C ALA A 165 8.87 -21.15 -15.60
N PHE A 166 7.57 -20.84 -15.42
CA PHE A 166 6.57 -21.71 -14.79
C PHE A 166 5.59 -22.38 -15.78
N THR A 167 5.44 -21.86 -17.00
CA THR A 167 4.59 -22.44 -18.05
C THR A 167 5.34 -22.60 -19.37
N ALA A 168 5.18 -23.76 -20.02
CA ALA A 168 5.82 -24.13 -21.28
C ALA A 168 5.31 -23.33 -22.51
N TYR A 169 5.37 -22.00 -22.45
CA TYR A 169 4.98 -21.11 -23.54
C TYR A 169 6.18 -20.29 -23.99
N ASN A 170 6.88 -20.86 -24.96
CA ASN A 170 7.91 -20.17 -25.70
C ASN A 170 7.78 -20.61 -27.16
N GLN A 171 6.90 -19.95 -27.93
CA GLN A 171 6.87 -20.00 -29.40
C GLN A 171 5.74 -19.14 -30.00
N SER A 172 6.06 -17.90 -30.37
CA SER A 172 5.68 -17.19 -31.61
C SER A 172 5.87 -15.67 -31.42
N ALA A 173 5.76 -14.88 -32.49
CA ALA A 173 5.92 -13.42 -32.48
C ALA A 173 4.80 -12.76 -31.66
N THR A 174 5.04 -12.65 -30.36
CA THR A 174 4.11 -12.11 -29.38
C THR A 174 3.94 -10.59 -29.57
N ASP A 175 2.70 -10.14 -29.79
CA ASP A 175 2.38 -8.70 -29.81
C ASP A 175 2.19 -8.19 -28.38
N LEU A 176 3.18 -7.48 -27.89
CA LEU A 176 3.20 -6.90 -26.55
C LEU A 176 2.56 -5.51 -26.49
N SER A 177 2.31 -4.87 -27.65
CA SER A 177 2.01 -3.44 -27.72
C SER A 177 0.76 -2.98 -26.96
N HIS A 178 -0.10 -3.92 -26.52
CA HIS A 178 -1.35 -3.62 -25.83
C HIS A 178 -1.57 -4.38 -24.51
N ILE A 179 -0.69 -5.30 -24.10
CA ILE A 179 -0.99 -6.19 -22.96
C ILE A 179 -1.01 -5.43 -21.63
N HIS A 180 -0.15 -4.43 -21.45
CA HIS A 180 -0.22 -3.55 -20.29
C HIS A 180 -1.55 -2.78 -20.24
N GLY A 181 -1.95 -2.18 -21.37
CA GLY A 181 -3.21 -1.45 -21.48
C GLY A 181 -4.42 -2.33 -21.17
N TYR A 182 -4.42 -3.57 -21.66
CA TYR A 182 -5.45 -4.54 -21.32
C TYR A 182 -5.52 -4.80 -19.80
N ALA A 183 -4.40 -5.06 -19.14
CA ALA A 183 -4.36 -5.31 -17.71
C ALA A 183 -4.87 -4.12 -16.88
N GLU A 184 -4.48 -2.90 -17.25
CA GLU A 184 -5.00 -1.67 -16.65
C GLU A 184 -6.52 -1.54 -16.85
N ASP A 185 -7.02 -1.79 -18.06
CA ASP A 185 -8.45 -1.74 -18.35
C ASP A 185 -9.24 -2.78 -17.54
N GLN A 186 -8.71 -3.99 -17.38
CA GLN A 186 -9.36 -5.02 -16.57
C GLN A 186 -9.39 -4.64 -15.09
N ALA A 187 -8.33 -4.03 -14.55
CA ALA A 187 -8.32 -3.50 -13.20
C ALA A 187 -9.36 -2.37 -13.03
N VAL A 188 -9.44 -1.43 -13.97
CA VAL A 188 -10.43 -0.35 -13.95
C VAL A 188 -11.86 -0.90 -14.04
N LYS A 189 -12.11 -1.89 -14.91
CA LYS A 189 -13.41 -2.57 -15.01
C LYS A 189 -13.80 -3.21 -13.68
N LEU A 190 -12.87 -3.95 -13.04
CA LEU A 190 -13.13 -4.56 -11.73
C LEU A 190 -13.35 -3.49 -10.65
N ALA A 191 -12.60 -2.39 -10.65
CA ALA A 191 -12.81 -1.31 -9.67
C ALA A 191 -14.21 -0.68 -9.75
N ARG A 192 -14.80 -0.67 -10.96
CA ARG A 192 -16.15 -0.15 -11.22
C ARG A 192 -17.26 -1.19 -11.01
N SER A 193 -16.93 -2.46 -10.78
CA SER A 193 -17.93 -3.49 -10.51
C SER A 193 -18.55 -3.30 -9.14
N PRO A 194 -19.74 -3.88 -8.89
CA PRO A 194 -20.22 -4.08 -7.53
C PRO A 194 -19.12 -4.75 -6.68
N ASN A 195 -18.84 -4.20 -5.50
CA ASN A 195 -17.78 -4.64 -4.57
C ASN A 195 -16.31 -4.40 -5.03
N GLY A 196 -16.07 -3.76 -6.17
CA GLY A 196 -14.72 -3.38 -6.62
C GLY A 196 -14.07 -2.31 -5.75
N ARG A 197 -14.91 -1.54 -5.04
CA ARG A 197 -14.50 -0.42 -4.20
C ARG A 197 -15.46 -0.30 -3.02
N GLN A 198 -14.93 0.05 -1.87
CA GLN A 198 -15.70 0.49 -0.71
C GLN A 198 -15.69 2.01 -0.69
N GLU A 199 -16.87 2.62 -0.73
CA GLU A 199 -17.04 4.04 -0.45
C GLU A 199 -17.28 4.22 1.05
N TYR A 200 -16.70 5.27 1.60
CA TYR A 200 -16.82 5.61 3.01
C TYR A 200 -17.55 6.94 3.25
N GLY A 201 -18.04 7.57 2.18
CA GLY A 201 -18.61 8.91 2.22
C GLY A 201 -17.55 10.01 2.11
N ASN A 202 -17.99 11.25 1.89
CA ASN A 202 -17.13 12.44 1.77
C ASN A 202 -15.95 12.30 0.78
N GLY A 203 -16.12 11.47 -0.26
CA GLY A 203 -15.12 11.22 -1.30
C GLY A 203 -14.04 10.21 -0.94
N TRP A 204 -14.08 9.62 0.26
CA TRP A 204 -13.14 8.61 0.73
C TRP A 204 -13.51 7.22 0.25
N SER A 205 -12.50 6.46 -0.13
CA SER A 205 -12.69 5.11 -0.67
C SER A 205 -11.47 4.21 -0.56
N GLU A 206 -11.69 2.92 -0.74
CA GLU A 206 -10.63 1.93 -0.86
C GLU A 206 -10.96 0.87 -1.92
N LEU A 207 -9.93 0.45 -2.68
CA LEU A 207 -10.06 -0.60 -3.69
C LEU A 207 -10.01 -2.01 -3.06
N TYR A 208 -10.95 -2.85 -3.51
CA TYR A 208 -11.04 -4.29 -3.23
C TYR A 208 -10.82 -4.75 -1.78
N PRO A 209 -11.38 -4.08 -0.75
CA PRO A 209 -11.09 -4.44 0.64
C PRO A 209 -11.49 -5.87 1.00
N ALA A 210 -12.45 -6.47 0.27
CA ALA A 210 -12.88 -7.85 0.50
C ALA A 210 -11.84 -8.92 0.09
N CYS A 211 -10.96 -8.63 -0.88
CA CYS A 211 -9.95 -9.59 -1.36
C CYS A 211 -8.51 -9.07 -1.28
N LYS A 212 -8.29 -7.84 -0.80
CA LYS A 212 -6.93 -7.31 -0.60
C LYS A 212 -6.12 -8.19 0.34
N GLY A 213 -4.92 -8.58 -0.09
CA GLY A 213 -4.07 -9.53 0.63
C GLY A 213 -4.57 -10.99 0.56
N ASN A 214 -5.78 -11.26 0.07
CA ASN A 214 -6.28 -12.60 -0.19
C ASN A 214 -7.03 -12.63 -1.53
N PHE A 215 -6.26 -12.50 -2.61
CA PHE A 215 -6.81 -12.18 -3.92
C PHE A 215 -7.56 -13.36 -4.54
N ASN A 216 -7.33 -14.60 -4.10
CA ASN A 216 -7.90 -15.80 -4.72
C ASN A 216 -7.72 -15.73 -6.25
N SER A 217 -8.79 -15.85 -7.02
CA SER A 217 -8.79 -15.74 -8.49
C SER A 217 -9.09 -14.32 -9.01
N PHE A 218 -9.10 -13.29 -8.16
CA PHE A 218 -9.26 -11.89 -8.56
C PHE A 218 -7.93 -11.30 -9.06
N TYR A 219 -7.44 -11.82 -10.18
CA TYR A 219 -6.12 -11.48 -10.73
C TYR A 219 -5.99 -9.99 -11.11
N GLN A 220 -7.09 -9.34 -11.53
CA GLN A 220 -7.10 -7.91 -11.82
C GLN A 220 -6.85 -7.07 -10.56
N ALA A 221 -7.44 -7.48 -9.42
CA ALA A 221 -7.19 -6.84 -8.13
C ALA A 221 -5.75 -7.09 -7.66
N ARG A 222 -5.24 -8.33 -7.84
CA ARG A 222 -3.87 -8.68 -7.51
C ARG A 222 -2.86 -7.86 -8.33
N TYR A 223 -3.08 -7.76 -9.64
CA TYR A 223 -2.26 -6.97 -10.57
C TYR A 223 -2.14 -5.51 -10.09
N ILE A 224 -3.28 -4.84 -9.88
CA ILE A 224 -3.26 -3.41 -9.58
C ILE A 224 -2.83 -3.11 -8.14
N ILE A 225 -3.12 -3.98 -7.17
CA ILE A 225 -2.61 -3.84 -5.81
C ILE A 225 -1.11 -4.16 -5.78
N GLY A 226 -0.63 -5.18 -6.50
CA GLY A 226 0.79 -5.43 -6.68
C GLY A 226 1.51 -4.18 -7.19
N LYS A 227 1.02 -3.57 -8.27
CA LYS A 227 1.59 -2.34 -8.85
C LYS A 227 1.56 -1.13 -7.90
N LYS A 228 0.50 -0.96 -7.10
CA LYS A 228 0.28 0.25 -6.29
C LYS A 228 0.64 0.13 -4.81
N GLY A 229 0.79 -1.08 -4.31
CA GLY A 229 0.92 -1.39 -2.89
C GLY A 229 1.22 -2.87 -2.70
N TYR A 230 2.28 -3.36 -3.33
CA TYR A 230 2.78 -4.72 -3.13
C TYR A 230 2.92 -5.01 -1.63
N LEU A 231 2.48 -6.21 -1.20
CA LEU A 231 2.37 -6.61 0.22
C LEU A 231 1.33 -5.81 1.03
N ALA A 232 0.30 -5.25 0.40
CA ALA A 232 -0.80 -4.64 1.14
C ALA A 232 -1.43 -5.64 2.14
N LEU A 233 -1.62 -5.18 3.37
CA LEU A 233 -2.26 -5.95 4.43
C LEU A 233 -3.74 -6.25 4.12
N LYS A 234 -4.25 -7.35 4.67
CA LYS A 234 -5.69 -7.62 4.75
C LYS A 234 -6.43 -6.55 5.55
N LYS A 235 -7.71 -6.37 5.24
CA LYS A 235 -8.58 -5.36 5.87
C LYS A 235 -8.70 -5.49 7.40
N ASP A 236 -8.50 -6.70 7.94
CA ASP A 236 -8.57 -6.97 9.38
C ASP A 236 -7.30 -6.50 10.12
N GLN A 237 -6.22 -6.18 9.40
CA GLN A 237 -5.02 -5.56 9.96
C GLN A 237 -5.05 -4.04 9.78
N ALA A 238 -5.37 -3.60 8.55
CA ALA A 238 -5.35 -2.19 8.19
C ALA A 238 -6.25 -1.91 6.99
N ILE A 239 -6.83 -0.71 6.96
CA ILE A 239 -7.47 -0.13 5.77
C ILE A 239 -6.79 1.18 5.40
N TYR A 240 -6.78 1.49 4.10
CA TYR A 240 -6.09 2.63 3.51
C TYR A 240 -7.00 3.60 2.73
N PRO A 241 -8.05 4.16 3.35
CA PRO A 241 -8.96 5.08 2.66
C PRO A 241 -8.21 6.25 2.04
N SER A 242 -8.52 6.54 0.78
CA SER A 242 -7.96 7.65 0.01
C SER A 242 -9.04 8.33 -0.82
N LEU A 243 -8.76 9.56 -1.24
CA LEU A 243 -9.64 10.27 -2.18
C LEU A 243 -9.49 9.70 -3.60
N ALA A 244 -10.55 9.81 -4.40
CA ALA A 244 -10.59 9.29 -5.77
C ALA A 244 -9.54 9.94 -6.70
N GLY A 245 -9.14 11.18 -6.41
CA GLY A 245 -8.14 11.92 -7.15
C GLY A 245 -7.36 12.88 -6.25
N PRO A 246 -6.29 13.50 -6.76
CA PRO A 246 -5.52 14.47 -6.00
C PRO A 246 -6.35 15.72 -5.72
N LEU A 247 -6.10 16.32 -4.56
CA LEU A 247 -6.54 17.64 -4.18
C LEU A 247 -5.72 18.69 -4.94
N MET A 248 -6.36 19.79 -5.36
CA MET A 248 -5.70 20.90 -6.03
C MET A 248 -5.68 22.10 -5.09
N ILE A 249 -4.52 22.39 -4.50
CA ILE A 249 -4.37 23.47 -3.51
C ILE A 249 -3.67 24.66 -4.18
N GLY A 250 -4.27 25.84 -4.20
CA GLY A 250 -3.62 27.05 -4.70
C GLY A 250 -2.56 27.59 -3.76
N ALA A 251 -1.68 28.46 -4.27
CA ALA A 251 -0.58 29.04 -3.51
C ALA A 251 -1.00 29.87 -2.28
N LYS A 252 -2.28 30.23 -2.16
CA LYS A 252 -2.87 30.98 -1.03
C LYS A 252 -4.11 30.30 -0.47
N ASP A 253 -4.32 29.03 -0.82
CA ASP A 253 -5.45 28.24 -0.38
C ASP A 253 -4.97 27.18 0.62
N ALA A 254 -5.91 26.63 1.37
CA ALA A 254 -5.69 25.50 2.24
C ALA A 254 -6.91 24.59 2.22
N ILE A 255 -6.74 23.42 2.81
CA ILE A 255 -7.81 22.46 3.03
C ILE A 255 -7.96 22.23 4.52
N LEU A 256 -9.19 22.29 4.99
CA LEU A 256 -9.56 21.89 6.32
C LEU A 256 -10.24 20.51 6.26
N LEU A 257 -9.59 19.50 6.85
CA LEU A 257 -10.18 18.18 7.01
C LEU A 257 -10.93 18.14 8.34
N ARG A 258 -12.25 18.00 8.28
CA ARG A 258 -13.13 18.04 9.46
C ARG A 258 -13.54 16.65 9.90
N PHE A 259 -13.01 16.21 11.04
CA PHE A 259 -13.43 14.99 11.71
C PHE A 259 -14.56 15.35 12.68
N SER A 260 -15.71 14.67 12.59
CA SER A 260 -16.84 14.92 13.49
C SER A 260 -16.62 14.33 14.89
N ARG A 261 -15.82 13.27 14.99
CA ARG A 261 -15.40 12.60 16.23
C ARG A 261 -14.12 11.79 16.00
N ARG A 262 -13.50 11.28 17.05
CA ARG A 262 -12.34 10.38 16.91
C ARG A 262 -12.70 9.10 16.13
N PRO A 263 -11.79 8.59 15.28
CA PRO A 263 -11.95 7.27 14.69
C PRO A 263 -12.09 6.18 15.77
N ALA A 264 -12.97 5.20 15.55
CA ALA A 264 -13.13 4.09 16.47
C ALA A 264 -12.17 2.96 16.11
N LEU A 265 -11.17 2.77 16.97
CA LEU A 265 -10.12 1.78 16.82
C LEU A 265 -10.11 0.86 18.04
N ILE A 266 -9.63 -0.37 17.85
CA ILE A 266 -9.34 -1.24 18.98
C ILE A 266 -8.21 -0.66 19.84
N PRO A 267 -8.06 -1.05 21.13
CA PRO A 267 -7.12 -0.40 22.05
C PRO A 267 -5.64 -0.38 21.61
N SER A 268 -5.18 -1.39 20.89
CA SER A 268 -3.81 -1.45 20.34
C SER A 268 -3.67 -0.82 18.95
N GLY A 269 -4.78 -0.40 18.36
CA GLY A 269 -4.85 0.28 17.08
C GLY A 269 -4.29 1.69 17.13
N PHE A 270 -4.15 2.28 15.95
CA PHE A 270 -3.82 3.68 15.76
C PHE A 270 -4.22 4.12 14.36
N TRP A 271 -4.25 5.43 14.11
CA TRP A 271 -4.49 5.96 12.77
C TRP A 271 -3.52 7.07 12.41
N SER A 272 -3.32 7.27 11.12
CA SER A 272 -2.61 8.42 10.58
C SER A 272 -3.27 8.94 9.30
N LEU A 273 -2.92 10.17 8.96
CA LEU A 273 -3.17 10.83 7.69
C LEU A 273 -1.83 11.32 7.16
N THR A 274 -1.47 10.95 5.93
CA THR A 274 -0.23 11.39 5.27
C THR A 274 -0.55 12.12 3.98
N ALA A 275 0.20 13.18 3.67
CA ALA A 275 0.10 13.94 2.43
C ALA A 275 1.30 13.67 1.50
N TYR A 276 1.03 13.62 0.19
CA TYR A 276 2.00 13.34 -0.85
C TYR A 276 1.90 14.35 -2.00
N ASN A 277 3.03 14.61 -2.66
CA ASN A 277 3.11 15.47 -3.84
C ASN A 277 2.59 14.78 -5.12
N SER A 278 2.75 15.43 -6.28
CA SER A 278 2.36 14.90 -7.60
C SER A 278 3.05 13.58 -7.92
N GLU A 279 4.30 13.42 -7.46
CA GLU A 279 5.14 12.23 -7.64
C GLU A 279 4.81 11.14 -6.63
N GLN A 280 3.76 11.32 -5.80
CA GLN A 280 3.35 10.38 -4.76
C GLN A 280 4.42 10.11 -3.68
N CYS A 281 5.36 11.05 -3.53
CA CYS A 281 6.40 11.09 -2.51
C CYS A 281 5.97 12.00 -1.35
N LEU A 282 6.63 11.86 -0.19
CA LEU A 282 6.36 12.74 0.96
C LEU A 282 6.63 14.20 0.59
N VAL A 283 5.83 15.11 1.12
CA VAL A 283 5.98 16.55 0.85
C VAL A 283 7.14 17.13 1.66
N PRO A 284 8.22 17.65 1.03
CA PRO A 284 9.31 18.28 1.75
C PRO A 284 8.85 19.47 2.58
N ASN A 285 9.25 19.53 3.86
CA ASN A 285 8.89 20.64 4.74
C ASN A 285 9.91 20.86 5.86
N LYS A 286 9.97 22.10 6.38
CA LYS A 286 10.97 22.53 7.38
C LYS A 286 10.76 21.94 8.78
N ILE A 287 9.56 21.41 9.07
CA ILE A 287 9.23 20.86 10.39
C ILE A 287 9.41 19.35 10.48
N ASN A 288 9.83 18.71 9.38
CA ASN A 288 10.02 17.27 9.27
C ASN A 288 8.79 16.46 9.73
N ARG A 289 7.59 16.92 9.38
CA ARG A 289 6.31 16.24 9.66
C ARG A 289 5.65 15.81 8.37
N TYR A 290 5.36 14.53 8.23
CA TYR A 290 4.78 13.98 7.00
C TYR A 290 3.43 13.31 7.22
N CYS A 291 3.12 12.91 8.45
CA CYS A 291 1.80 12.45 8.85
C CYS A 291 1.31 13.14 10.13
N LEU A 292 0.02 13.02 10.40
CA LEU A 292 -0.63 13.33 11.67
C LEU A 292 -1.55 12.18 12.05
N GLY A 293 -1.60 11.83 13.33
CA GLY A 293 -2.45 10.76 13.84
C GLY A 293 -2.76 10.87 15.33
N ASP A 294 -3.45 9.86 15.87
CA ASP A 294 -3.77 9.77 17.31
C ASP A 294 -2.57 9.63 18.24
N ARG A 295 -1.37 9.42 17.68
CA ARG A 295 -0.11 9.38 18.42
C ARG A 295 0.61 10.74 18.47
N ASP A 296 0.10 11.73 17.76
CA ASP A 296 0.59 13.11 17.83
C ASP A 296 -0.12 13.91 18.92
N ASP A 297 0.49 15.03 19.31
CA ASP A 297 -0.04 15.97 20.29
C ASP A 297 -1.16 16.85 19.71
N MET A 298 -2.18 16.24 19.10
CA MET A 298 -3.27 16.95 18.43
C MET A 298 -4.23 17.61 19.42
N ARG A 299 -5.00 18.59 18.93
CA ARG A 299 -5.91 19.44 19.72
C ARG A 299 -7.32 19.46 19.16
N PHE A 300 -8.32 19.51 20.05
CA PHE A 300 -9.69 19.87 19.69
C PHE A 300 -9.76 21.37 19.39
N ALA A 301 -10.89 21.83 18.84
CA ALA A 301 -11.10 23.25 18.55
C ALA A 301 -11.03 24.15 19.80
N ASP A 302 -11.35 23.60 20.98
CA ASP A 302 -11.24 24.29 22.28
C ASP A 302 -9.80 24.32 22.85
N GLY A 303 -8.83 23.75 22.12
CA GLY A 303 -7.43 23.64 22.55
C GLY A 303 -7.15 22.50 23.52
N SER A 304 -8.12 21.65 23.86
CA SER A 304 -7.88 20.47 24.71
C SER A 304 -7.19 19.33 23.94
N PRO A 305 -6.36 18.49 24.58
CA PRO A 305 -5.65 17.41 23.90
C PRO A 305 -6.58 16.30 23.35
N LEU A 306 -6.33 15.84 22.13
CA LEU A 306 -7.04 14.69 21.57
C LEU A 306 -6.81 13.39 22.35
N ALA A 307 -5.66 13.30 23.02
CA ALA A 307 -5.27 12.17 23.88
C ALA A 307 -6.13 12.04 25.16
N ASP A 308 -6.95 13.05 25.51
CA ASP A 308 -7.92 12.94 26.59
C ASP A 308 -9.13 12.11 26.13
N HIS A 309 -9.06 10.79 26.30
CA HIS A 309 -10.12 9.84 25.92
C HIS A 309 -11.43 9.99 26.70
N THR A 310 -11.53 10.91 27.68
CA THR A 310 -12.79 11.19 28.39
C THR A 310 -13.69 12.17 27.64
N LYS A 311 -13.14 12.94 26.70
CA LYS A 311 -13.88 13.80 25.78
C LYS A 311 -14.11 13.09 24.45
N ASP A 312 -14.96 13.62 23.58
CA ASP A 312 -14.99 13.30 22.14
C ASP A 312 -15.68 14.46 21.41
N GLY A 313 -15.45 14.61 20.11
CA GLY A 313 -16.06 15.68 19.32
C GLY A 313 -15.25 16.11 18.11
N GLU A 314 -15.65 17.24 17.53
CA GLU A 314 -15.09 17.74 16.29
C GLU A 314 -13.64 18.21 16.46
N PHE A 315 -12.77 17.80 15.54
CA PHE A 315 -11.42 18.33 15.41
C PHE A 315 -11.02 18.43 13.94
N HIS A 316 -10.06 19.29 13.64
CA HIS A 316 -9.66 19.56 12.27
C HIS A 316 -8.18 19.31 12.03
N ILE A 317 -7.83 18.92 10.82
CA ILE A 317 -6.45 18.97 10.31
C ILE A 317 -6.38 20.06 9.23
N LEU A 318 -5.43 20.98 9.36
CA LEU A 318 -5.13 21.99 8.35
C LEU A 318 -4.05 21.48 7.41
N LEU A 319 -4.35 21.42 6.11
CA LEU A 319 -3.42 21.09 5.04
C LEU A 319 -3.17 22.33 4.18
N GLN A 320 -1.95 22.89 4.26
CA GLN A 320 -1.59 24.18 3.64
C GLN A 320 -0.19 24.10 3.00
N PRO A 321 0.14 24.92 1.97
CA PRO A 321 1.47 24.94 1.37
C PRO A 321 2.60 25.08 2.40
N ALA A 322 3.69 24.32 2.23
CA ALA A 322 4.80 24.23 3.17
C ALA A 322 5.53 25.56 3.43
N ASP A 323 5.41 26.51 2.51
CA ASP A 323 5.97 27.86 2.54
C ASP A 323 5.02 28.91 3.14
N LEU A 324 3.79 28.52 3.51
CA LEU A 324 2.81 29.34 4.22
C LEU A 324 2.53 28.74 5.60
N PRO A 325 3.33 29.04 6.64
CA PRO A 325 3.07 28.54 7.98
C PRO A 325 1.80 29.19 8.59
N PRO A 326 0.94 28.42 9.27
CA PRO A 326 -0.21 28.97 9.97
C PRO A 326 0.19 29.55 11.35
N PRO A 327 -0.72 30.31 12.00
CA PRO A 327 -0.56 30.78 13.38
C PRO A 327 -0.31 29.65 14.39
N SER A 328 0.15 30.05 15.58
CA SER A 328 0.57 29.12 16.65
C SER A 328 -0.50 28.10 17.05
N GLU A 329 -1.77 28.48 16.97
CA GLU A 329 -2.96 27.72 17.32
C GLU A 329 -3.15 26.48 16.43
N TRP A 330 -2.60 26.49 15.22
CA TRP A 330 -2.71 25.39 14.25
C TRP A 330 -1.49 24.47 14.22
N LEU A 331 -0.42 24.77 14.97
CA LEU A 331 0.85 24.04 14.86
C LEU A 331 0.72 22.56 15.24
N ASN A 332 -0.17 22.22 16.16
CA ASN A 332 -0.44 20.83 16.56
C ASN A 332 -1.17 20.04 15.46
N ASN A 333 -2.07 20.69 14.72
CA ASN A 333 -2.98 20.04 13.78
C ASN A 333 -2.68 20.37 12.31
N ARG A 334 -1.45 20.78 11.99
CA ARG A 334 -1.04 21.09 10.61
C ARG A 334 -0.29 19.95 9.93
N LEU A 335 -0.64 19.74 8.67
CA LEU A 335 0.11 19.04 7.64
C LEU A 335 0.46 19.99 6.50
N THR A 336 1.48 19.62 5.72
CA THR A 336 1.98 20.45 4.63
C THR A 336 1.64 19.87 3.27
N ALA A 337 1.12 20.72 2.39
CA ALA A 337 1.06 20.52 0.95
C ALA A 337 2.34 21.06 0.29
N PRO A 338 2.61 20.76 -1.00
CA PRO A 338 3.77 21.29 -1.71
C PRO A 338 3.88 22.83 -1.60
N ALA A 339 5.11 23.34 -1.53
CA ALA A 339 5.36 24.78 -1.49
C ALA A 339 4.79 25.45 -2.76
N GLY A 340 4.11 26.59 -2.59
CA GLY A 340 3.36 27.24 -3.66
C GLY A 340 2.06 26.53 -4.07
N GLY A 341 1.66 25.46 -3.37
CA GLY A 341 0.48 24.66 -3.69
C GLY A 341 0.73 23.60 -4.78
N GLY A 342 -0.33 22.99 -5.28
CA GLY A 342 -0.30 22.00 -6.36
C GLY A 342 -1.13 20.75 -6.07
N LYS A 343 -0.88 19.71 -6.89
CA LYS A 343 -1.48 18.38 -6.74
C LYS A 343 -1.00 17.75 -5.44
N THR A 344 -1.96 17.43 -4.57
CA THR A 344 -1.69 16.80 -3.28
C THR A 344 -2.57 15.56 -3.12
N SER A 345 -1.98 14.40 -2.92
CA SER A 345 -2.73 13.19 -2.55
C SER A 345 -2.71 13.02 -1.03
N ILE A 346 -3.78 12.50 -0.46
CA ILE A 346 -3.82 12.14 0.96
C ILE A 346 -4.30 10.70 1.12
N THR A 347 -3.74 10.01 2.11
CA THR A 347 -4.13 8.65 2.47
C THR A 347 -4.26 8.55 3.98
N MET A 348 -5.40 8.03 4.42
CA MET A 348 -5.61 7.57 5.78
C MET A 348 -5.04 6.17 5.94
N ARG A 349 -4.43 5.88 7.08
CA ARG A 349 -4.02 4.52 7.45
C ARG A 349 -4.62 4.20 8.80
N TRP A 350 -5.53 3.25 8.84
CA TRP A 350 -6.23 2.89 10.06
C TRP A 350 -5.87 1.45 10.41
N TYR A 351 -5.15 1.29 11.51
CA TYR A 351 -4.67 0.00 12.00
C TYR A 351 -5.55 -0.44 13.17
N GLY A 352 -6.20 -1.60 13.03
CA GLY A 352 -7.18 -2.05 14.02
C GLY A 352 -8.47 -1.22 14.03
N ALA A 353 -8.96 -0.85 12.85
CA ALA A 353 -10.25 -0.22 12.68
C ALA A 353 -11.40 -1.10 13.23
N MET A 354 -12.33 -0.52 13.99
CA MET A 354 -13.56 -1.21 14.36
C MET A 354 -14.51 -1.37 13.17
N GLU A 355 -15.52 -2.23 13.28
CA GLU A 355 -16.46 -2.51 12.19
C GLU A 355 -17.15 -1.24 11.66
N GLU A 356 -17.54 -0.30 12.53
CA GLU A 356 -18.15 0.96 12.07
C GLU A 356 -17.22 1.79 11.17
N THR A 357 -15.92 1.69 11.45
CA THR A 357 -14.84 2.40 10.77
C THR A 357 -14.49 1.69 9.45
N MET A 358 -14.56 0.35 9.41
CA MET A 358 -14.36 -0.46 8.20
C MET A 358 -15.55 -0.52 7.24
N SER A 359 -16.78 -0.38 7.73
CA SER A 359 -18.01 -0.48 6.91
C SER A 359 -18.44 0.86 6.30
N GLY A 360 -17.87 1.97 6.77
CA GLY A 360 -18.27 3.34 6.40
C GLY A 360 -19.43 3.91 7.23
N SER A 361 -19.77 3.28 8.35
CA SER A 361 -20.76 3.81 9.30
C SER A 361 -20.20 4.97 10.14
N TYR A 362 -18.88 4.97 10.36
CA TYR A 362 -18.15 6.14 10.84
C TYR A 362 -18.17 7.22 9.76
N GLU A 363 -18.48 8.46 10.14
CA GLU A 363 -18.44 9.59 9.22
C GLU A 363 -16.98 9.98 8.94
N TYR A 364 -16.49 9.62 7.75
CA TYR A 364 -15.16 10.02 7.32
C TYR A 364 -15.05 11.54 7.16
N PRO A 365 -13.85 12.13 7.29
CA PRO A 365 -13.74 13.58 7.36
C PRO A 365 -14.21 14.30 6.11
N ARG A 366 -14.91 15.41 6.33
CA ARG A 366 -15.29 16.33 5.25
C ARG A 366 -14.07 17.14 4.81
N ILE A 367 -13.96 17.34 3.51
CA ILE A 367 -12.91 18.16 2.89
C ILE A 367 -13.51 19.54 2.59
N GLU A 368 -12.96 20.59 3.21
CA GLU A 368 -13.36 21.98 2.95
C GLU A 368 -12.18 22.77 2.36
N TYR A 369 -12.41 23.43 1.23
CA TYR A 369 -11.45 24.37 0.65
C TYR A 369 -11.64 25.74 1.28
N ILE A 370 -10.54 26.31 1.81
CA ILE A 370 -10.53 27.60 2.48
C ILE A 370 -9.36 28.45 1.97
N SER A 371 -9.37 29.74 2.27
CA SER A 371 -8.15 30.55 2.15
C SER A 371 -7.12 30.12 3.21
N ALA A 372 -5.84 30.19 2.87
CA ALA A 372 -4.76 29.87 3.78
C ALA A 372 -4.85 30.72 5.06
N ILE A 373 -4.75 30.06 6.22
CA ILE A 373 -4.75 30.69 7.53
C ILE A 373 -3.30 31.12 7.83
N THR A 374 -3.08 32.42 8.00
CA THR A 374 -1.79 33.03 8.32
C THR A 374 -1.96 34.03 9.46
N GLU A 375 -0.89 34.49 10.11
CA GLU A 375 -1.03 35.49 11.18
C GLU A 375 -1.74 36.77 10.71
N SER A 376 -1.53 37.16 9.45
CA SER A 376 -2.19 38.33 8.86
C SER A 376 -3.70 38.17 8.68
N SER A 377 -4.22 36.95 8.50
CA SER A 377 -5.65 36.70 8.30
C SER A 377 -6.45 36.68 9.60
N VAL A 378 -5.81 36.36 10.74
CA VAL A 378 -6.48 36.36 12.07
C VAL A 378 -6.78 37.79 12.53
N SER A 379 -5.98 38.78 12.13
CA SER A 379 -6.18 40.20 12.48
C SER A 379 -7.38 40.89 11.81
N ARG A 380 -8.11 40.19 10.92
CA ARG A 380 -9.26 40.74 10.15
C ARG A 380 -10.60 40.02 10.42
N MET A 381 -10.61 39.04 11.32
CA MET A 381 -11.84 38.48 11.91
C MET A 381 -11.98 39.03 13.33
#